data_AF-A0A9P6MCJ0-F1
#
_entry.id   AF-A0A9P6MCJ0-F1
#
_cell.length_a   1.000
_cell.length_b   1.000
_cell.length_c   1.000
_cell.angle_alpha   90.00
_cell.angle_beta   90.00
_cell.angle_gamma   90.00
#
_symmetry.space_group_name_H-M   'P 1'
#
loop_
_entity.id
_entity.type
_entity.pdbx_description
1 polymer ?
#
loop_
_entity_poly.entity_id
_entity_poly.type
_entity_poly.pdbx_seq_one_letter_code
_entity_poly.pdbx_strand_id
1 'polypeptide(L)'
;VSYFIFLGLYSVEIVVKITGYGFHKWRLSRWNLYDLAITALALITLIPRFMGHQLWTLRLEKFLLITISFRLAQRIDSLQVLFQALVIALGSILNITAVFMVVLIVYAIMLRELFGMTRLGPSTTGIANFESFGNTVLMLIRMTTGENWDNVMHDMMVEPPNCTPSRTSYLDGDCGSRPWAYIMFLSFYIVCTYIVLNMFIAVIISNFSFAYQQDSLTTLITREDLRNFKTTWAKFDPR
;
A
#
# COMPACT_ATOMS: atom_id res chain seq x y z
N VAL A 1 -28.41 10.08 -6.91
CA VAL A 1 -29.45 9.07 -7.22
C VAL A 1 -28.85 7.69 -7.36
N SER A 2 -27.90 7.46 -8.27
CA SER A 2 -27.29 6.13 -8.50
C SER A 2 -26.73 5.46 -7.24
N TYR A 3 -26.05 6.21 -6.36
CA TYR A 3 -25.54 5.70 -5.08
C TYR A 3 -26.61 5.05 -4.19
N PHE A 4 -27.77 5.72 -4.05
CA PHE A 4 -28.88 5.21 -3.24
C PHE A 4 -29.49 3.94 -3.84
N ILE A 5 -29.56 3.85 -5.17
CA ILE A 5 -30.05 2.67 -5.88
C ILE A 5 -29.12 1.48 -5.61
N PHE A 6 -27.81 1.64 -5.79
CA PHE A 6 -26.84 0.58 -5.53
C PHE A 6 -26.85 0.17 -4.06
N LEU A 7 -26.87 1.13 -3.12
CA LEU A 7 -26.94 0.83 -1.70
C LEU A 7 -28.19 0.03 -1.34
N GLY A 8 -29.35 0.43 -1.86
CA GLY A 8 -30.61 -0.30 -1.66
C GLY A 8 -30.54 -1.74 -2.19
N LEU A 9 -30.04 -1.94 -3.42
CA LEU A 9 -29.85 -3.27 -4.00
C LEU A 9 -28.94 -4.15 -3.13
N TYR A 10 -27.82 -3.60 -2.62
CA TYR A 10 -26.91 -4.36 -1.76
C TYR A 10 -27.49 -4.66 -0.37
N SER A 11 -28.29 -3.77 0.19
CA SER A 11 -29.02 -4.04 1.42
C SER A 11 -30.01 -5.19 1.22
N VAL A 12 -30.76 -5.18 0.12
CA VAL A 12 -31.70 -6.27 -0.22
C VAL A 12 -30.95 -7.58 -0.44
N GLU A 13 -29.83 -7.58 -1.17
CA GLU A 13 -29.00 -8.78 -1.39
C GLU A 13 -28.60 -9.43 -0.06
N ILE A 14 -28.16 -8.64 0.92
CA ILE A 14 -27.74 -9.15 2.23
C ILE A 14 -28.92 -9.73 3.00
N VAL A 15 -30.07 -9.06 3.00
CA VAL A 15 -31.29 -9.56 3.67
C VAL A 15 -31.68 -10.91 3.08
N VAL A 16 -31.71 -11.03 1.75
CA VAL A 16 -32.02 -12.28 1.05
C VAL A 16 -31.01 -13.38 1.41
N LYS A 17 -29.71 -13.07 1.48
CA LYS A 17 -28.67 -14.03 1.90
C LYS A 17 -28.87 -14.52 3.34
N ILE A 18 -29.23 -13.63 4.28
CA ILE A 18 -29.45 -13.98 5.68
C ILE A 18 -30.67 -14.88 5.83
N THR A 19 -31.79 -14.53 5.17
CA THR A 19 -33.02 -15.33 5.22
C THR A 19 -32.88 -16.67 4.51
N GLY A 20 -32.11 -16.71 3.40
CA GLY A 20 -31.92 -17.93 2.60
C GLY A 20 -30.97 -18.94 3.24
N TYR A 21 -29.80 -18.51 3.74
CA TYR A 21 -28.80 -19.43 4.31
C TYR A 21 -29.02 -19.73 5.80
N GLY A 22 -29.80 -18.91 6.50
CA GLY A 22 -29.91 -18.93 7.96
C GLY A 22 -28.71 -18.24 8.64
N PHE A 23 -28.96 -17.60 9.78
CA PHE A 23 -27.98 -16.71 10.44
C PHE A 23 -26.66 -17.40 10.80
N HIS A 24 -26.70 -18.67 11.22
CA HIS A 24 -25.51 -19.43 11.61
C HIS A 24 -24.58 -19.72 10.43
N LYS A 25 -25.10 -20.34 9.35
CA LYS A 25 -24.33 -20.63 8.13
C LYS A 25 -23.89 -19.36 7.42
N TRP A 26 -24.71 -18.31 7.47
CA TRP A 26 -24.39 -17.01 6.87
C TRP A 26 -23.13 -16.36 7.50
N ARG A 27 -23.02 -16.34 8.83
CA ARG A 27 -21.91 -15.69 9.56
C ARG A 27 -20.57 -16.41 9.43
N LEU A 28 -20.58 -17.70 9.10
CA LEU A 28 -19.37 -18.51 8.90
C LEU A 28 -18.57 -18.08 7.65
N SER A 29 -19.22 -17.48 6.65
CA SER A 29 -18.54 -16.97 5.46
C SER A 29 -17.91 -15.60 5.72
N ARG A 30 -16.57 -15.51 5.63
CA ARG A 30 -15.82 -14.24 5.79
C ARG A 30 -16.25 -13.18 4.77
N TRP A 31 -16.63 -13.60 3.56
CA TRP A 31 -17.10 -12.70 2.50
C TRP A 31 -18.48 -12.10 2.79
N ASN A 32 -19.38 -12.88 3.40
CA ASN A 32 -20.69 -12.36 3.81
C ASN A 32 -20.56 -11.33 4.93
N LEU A 33 -19.62 -11.54 5.86
CA LEU A 33 -19.33 -10.58 6.92
C LEU A 33 -18.73 -9.27 6.36
N TYR A 34 -17.83 -9.38 5.38
CA TYR A 34 -17.29 -8.22 4.64
C TYR A 34 -18.39 -7.43 3.92
N ASP A 35 -19.29 -8.13 3.21
CA ASP A 35 -20.42 -7.51 2.53
C ASP A 35 -21.32 -6.75 3.50
N LEU A 36 -21.63 -7.34 4.66
CA LEU A 36 -22.41 -6.69 5.71
C LEU A 36 -21.70 -5.44 6.24
N ALA A 37 -20.41 -5.55 6.56
CA ALA A 37 -19.64 -4.44 7.13
C ALA A 37 -19.62 -3.22 6.20
N ILE A 38 -19.39 -3.42 4.90
CA ILE A 38 -19.37 -2.33 3.92
C ILE A 38 -20.74 -1.72 3.73
N THR A 39 -21.79 -2.53 3.58
CA THR A 39 -23.15 -2.00 3.40
C THR A 39 -23.63 -1.27 4.66
N ALA A 40 -23.30 -1.77 5.86
CA ALA A 40 -23.60 -1.10 7.11
C ALA A 40 -22.86 0.24 7.24
N LEU A 41 -21.57 0.27 6.91
CA LEU A 41 -20.78 1.51 6.93
C LEU A 41 -21.33 2.53 5.92
N ALA A 42 -21.76 2.09 4.74
CA ALA A 42 -22.41 2.94 3.75
C ALA A 42 -23.75 3.50 4.23
N LEU A 43 -24.56 2.72 4.95
CA LEU A 43 -25.78 3.22 5.58
C LEU A 43 -25.46 4.28 6.66
N ILE A 44 -24.43 4.06 7.48
CA ILE A 44 -24.00 5.02 8.52
C ILE A 44 -23.60 6.36 7.88
N THR A 45 -22.94 6.35 6.72
CA THR A 45 -22.55 7.60 6.04
C THR A 45 -23.74 8.46 5.57
N LEU A 46 -24.96 7.91 5.52
CA LEU A 46 -26.16 8.68 5.19
C LEU A 46 -26.58 9.65 6.31
N ILE A 47 -26.35 9.29 7.58
CA ILE A 47 -26.75 10.11 8.74
C ILE A 47 -26.16 11.53 8.67
N PRO A 48 -24.82 11.71 8.59
CA PRO A 48 -24.23 13.05 8.51
C PRO A 48 -24.57 13.81 7.23
N ARG A 49 -24.94 13.10 6.15
CA ARG A 49 -25.44 13.72 4.91
C ARG A 49 -26.79 14.40 5.11
N PHE A 50 -27.71 13.74 5.82
CA PHE A 50 -29.02 14.34 6.17
C PHE A 50 -28.88 15.47 7.20
N MET A 51 -27.84 15.45 8.03
CA MET A 51 -27.53 16.53 8.98
C MET A 51 -26.79 17.73 8.36
N GLY A 52 -26.56 17.75 7.05
CA GLY A 52 -25.96 18.90 6.34
C GLY A 52 -24.43 18.98 6.38
N HIS A 53 -23.73 17.99 6.92
CA HIS A 53 -22.26 17.94 6.86
C HIS A 53 -21.80 17.42 5.50
N GLN A 54 -21.74 18.30 4.50
CA GLN A 54 -21.66 17.90 3.09
C GLN A 54 -20.23 17.57 2.57
N LEU A 55 -19.17 18.17 3.12
CA LEU A 55 -17.82 18.05 2.53
C LEU A 55 -17.09 16.73 2.88
N TRP A 56 -17.17 16.30 4.14
CA TRP A 56 -16.50 15.07 4.59
C TRP A 56 -17.25 13.80 4.15
N THR A 57 -18.58 13.87 4.08
CA THR A 57 -19.44 12.74 3.72
C THR A 57 -19.32 12.34 2.25
N LEU A 58 -19.23 13.32 1.34
CA LEU A 58 -19.05 13.06 -0.09
C LEU A 58 -17.71 12.37 -0.42
N ARG A 59 -16.67 12.54 0.41
CA ARG A 59 -15.39 11.83 0.24
C ARG A 59 -15.51 10.37 0.68
N LEU A 60 -16.14 10.11 1.83
CA LEU A 60 -16.30 8.75 2.38
C LEU A 60 -17.20 7.87 1.51
N GLU A 61 -18.27 8.42 0.92
CA GLU A 61 -19.15 7.68 0.00
C GLU A 61 -18.38 7.15 -1.22
N LYS A 62 -17.44 7.94 -1.76
CA LYS A 62 -16.60 7.54 -2.90
C LYS A 62 -15.63 6.42 -2.51
N PHE A 63 -15.03 6.50 -1.32
CA PHE A 63 -14.19 5.41 -0.81
C PHE A 63 -14.97 4.10 -0.67
N LEU A 64 -16.21 4.16 -0.17
CA LEU A 64 -17.07 2.98 -0.05
C LEU A 64 -17.49 2.39 -1.40
N LEU A 65 -17.69 3.21 -2.42
CA LEU A 65 -17.93 2.71 -3.78
C LEU A 65 -16.71 1.94 -4.33
N ILE A 66 -15.50 2.44 -4.06
CA ILE A 66 -14.26 1.73 -4.43
C ILE A 66 -14.17 0.40 -3.66
N THR A 67 -14.56 0.37 -2.39
CA THR A 67 -14.50 -0.88 -1.62
C THR A 67 -15.52 -1.92 -2.10
N ILE A 68 -16.71 -1.48 -2.54
CA ILE A 68 -17.72 -2.36 -3.16
C ILE A 68 -17.17 -3.02 -4.44
N SER A 69 -16.34 -2.33 -5.23
CA SER A 69 -15.72 -2.91 -6.44
C SER A 69 -14.88 -4.16 -6.13
N PHE A 70 -14.31 -4.30 -4.93
CA PHE A 70 -13.59 -5.53 -4.53
C PHE A 70 -14.50 -6.75 -4.38
N ARG A 71 -15.84 -6.59 -4.35
CA ARG A 71 -16.77 -7.74 -4.46
C ARG A 71 -16.59 -8.51 -5.76
N LEU A 72 -16.02 -7.90 -6.81
CA LEU A 72 -15.69 -8.60 -8.05
C LEU A 72 -14.73 -9.77 -7.81
N ALA A 73 -13.80 -9.65 -6.85
CA ALA A 73 -12.90 -10.74 -6.47
C ALA A 73 -13.62 -11.94 -5.85
N GLN A 74 -14.83 -11.76 -5.30
CA GLN A 74 -15.66 -12.87 -4.79
C GLN A 74 -16.35 -13.64 -5.91
N ARG A 75 -16.50 -13.03 -7.09
CA ARG A 75 -17.24 -13.60 -8.22
C ARG A 75 -16.32 -14.29 -9.23
N ILE A 76 -15.05 -13.86 -9.29
CA ILE A 76 -14.06 -14.36 -10.25
C ILE A 76 -13.00 -15.17 -9.49
N ASP A 77 -13.01 -16.49 -9.68
CA ASP A 77 -12.06 -17.41 -9.04
C ASP A 77 -10.60 -17.02 -9.32
N SER A 78 -10.27 -16.65 -10.56
CA SER A 78 -8.92 -16.22 -10.95
C SER A 78 -8.46 -14.99 -10.17
N LEU A 79 -9.34 -14.02 -9.93
CA LEU A 79 -9.01 -12.81 -9.17
C LEU A 79 -8.81 -13.13 -7.68
N GLN A 80 -9.60 -14.05 -7.13
CA GLN A 80 -9.41 -14.53 -5.75
C GLN A 80 -8.04 -15.19 -5.56
N VAL A 81 -7.59 -16.00 -6.52
CA VAL A 81 -6.27 -16.65 -6.48
C VAL A 81 -5.16 -15.59 -6.51
N LEU A 82 -5.28 -14.56 -7.35
CA LEU A 82 -4.32 -13.44 -7.38
C LEU A 82 -4.27 -12.69 -6.04
N PHE A 83 -5.41 -12.36 -5.45
CA PHE A 83 -5.45 -11.70 -4.13
C PHE A 83 -4.82 -12.58 -3.04
N GLN A 84 -5.06 -13.90 -3.07
CA GLN A 84 -4.47 -14.82 -2.11
C GLN A 84 -2.95 -14.91 -2.29
N ALA A 85 -2.46 -14.98 -3.52
CA ALA A 85 -1.03 -14.93 -3.82
C ALA A 85 -0.39 -13.64 -3.30
N LEU A 86 -1.04 -12.49 -3.52
CA LEU A 86 -0.58 -11.19 -2.99
C LEU A 86 -0.52 -11.16 -1.47
N VAL A 87 -1.54 -11.67 -0.77
CA VAL A 87 -1.56 -11.73 0.70
C VAL A 87 -0.46 -12.65 1.24
N ILE A 88 -0.19 -13.77 0.56
CA ILE A 88 0.90 -14.68 0.92
C ILE A 88 2.26 -13.99 0.72
N ALA A 89 2.46 -13.35 -0.44
CA ALA A 89 3.69 -12.62 -0.75
C ALA A 89 3.91 -11.44 0.20
N LEU A 90 2.83 -10.79 0.67
CA LEU A 90 2.90 -9.65 1.60
C LEU A 90 3.67 -9.98 2.88
N GLY A 91 3.51 -11.20 3.42
CA GLY A 91 4.26 -11.63 4.61
C GLY A 91 5.77 -11.60 4.39
N SER A 92 6.25 -12.11 3.25
CA SER A 92 7.68 -12.08 2.90
C SER A 92 8.16 -10.65 2.58
N ILE A 93 7.34 -9.85 1.89
CA ILE A 93 7.65 -8.46 1.57
C ILE A 93 7.84 -7.62 2.83
N LEU A 94 6.99 -7.79 3.84
CA LEU A 94 7.04 -7.00 5.08
C LEU A 94 8.37 -7.17 5.82
N ASN A 95 8.94 -8.38 5.83
CA ASN A 95 10.23 -8.62 6.48
C ASN A 95 11.37 -7.84 5.81
N ILE A 96 11.45 -7.89 4.47
CA ILE A 96 12.47 -7.16 3.71
C ILE A 96 12.23 -5.66 3.80
N THR A 97 10.97 -5.23 3.74
CA THR A 97 10.58 -3.83 3.89
C THR A 97 10.94 -3.30 5.27
N ALA A 98 10.82 -4.10 6.34
CA ALA A 98 11.24 -3.68 7.68
C ALA A 98 12.75 -3.42 7.75
N VAL A 99 13.57 -4.30 7.16
CA VAL A 99 15.02 -4.06 7.04
C VAL A 99 15.31 -2.80 6.22
N PHE A 100 14.60 -2.61 5.12
CA PHE A 100 14.73 -1.41 4.29
C PHE A 100 14.36 -0.13 5.04
N MET A 101 13.31 -0.15 5.86
CA MET A 101 12.90 0.99 6.68
C MET A 101 13.99 1.39 7.68
N VAL A 102 14.71 0.43 8.27
CA VAL A 102 15.87 0.74 9.14
C VAL A 102 16.95 1.48 8.35
N VAL A 103 17.27 1.01 7.15
CA VAL A 103 18.23 1.68 6.27
C VAL A 103 17.77 3.09 5.92
N LEU A 104 16.49 3.27 5.57
CA LEU A 104 15.91 4.59 5.28
C LEU A 104 16.03 5.54 6.47
N ILE A 105 15.79 5.07 7.70
CA ILE A 105 15.91 5.89 8.91
C ILE A 105 17.36 6.35 9.11
N VAL A 106 18.35 5.46 8.94
CA VAL A 106 19.77 5.82 9.07
C VAL A 106 20.18 6.88 8.05
N TYR A 107 19.83 6.67 6.78
CA TYR A 107 20.10 7.67 5.73
C TYR A 107 19.31 8.96 5.96
N ALA A 108 18.10 8.89 6.51
CA ALA A 108 17.31 10.07 6.78
C ALA A 108 17.95 10.97 7.83
N ILE A 109 18.48 10.37 8.90
CA ILE A 109 19.21 11.12 9.93
C ILE A 109 20.46 11.74 9.29
N MET A 110 21.28 10.95 8.58
CA MET A 110 22.52 11.46 7.99
C MET A 110 22.29 12.60 6.97
N LEU A 111 21.35 12.43 6.04
CA LEU A 111 21.06 13.45 5.03
C LEU A 111 20.48 14.72 5.63
N ARG A 112 19.63 14.60 6.65
CA ARG A 112 19.13 15.77 7.39
C ARG A 112 20.26 16.52 8.09
N GLU A 113 21.15 15.82 8.78
CA GLU A 113 22.25 16.48 9.49
C GLU A 113 23.27 17.14 8.54
N LEU A 114 23.45 16.58 7.34
CA LEU A 114 24.37 17.13 6.34
C LEU A 114 23.75 18.25 5.50
N PHE A 115 22.47 18.13 5.13
CA PHE A 115 21.84 18.98 4.11
C PHE A 115 20.56 19.68 4.57
N GLY A 116 20.23 19.60 5.86
CA GLY A 116 18.99 20.18 6.40
C GLY A 116 18.92 21.71 6.35
N MET A 117 20.06 22.39 6.23
CA MET A 117 20.14 23.86 6.08
C MET A 117 20.51 24.28 4.64
N THR A 118 20.74 23.32 3.73
CA THR A 118 21.16 23.63 2.37
C THR A 118 20.06 24.35 1.60
N ARG A 119 20.47 25.35 0.81
CA ARG A 119 19.58 26.15 -0.02
C ARG A 119 18.74 25.27 -0.95
N LEU A 120 17.45 25.57 -1.03
CA LEU A 120 16.54 24.92 -1.97
C LEU A 120 16.96 25.25 -3.41
N GLY A 121 17.24 24.20 -4.19
CA GLY A 121 17.47 24.25 -5.63
C GLY A 121 16.22 23.96 -6.46
N PRO A 122 16.35 23.82 -7.79
CA PRO A 122 15.22 23.60 -8.69
C PRO A 122 14.42 22.30 -8.45
N SER A 123 15.06 21.28 -7.88
CA SER A 123 14.45 19.97 -7.61
C SER A 123 13.97 19.78 -6.17
N THR A 124 14.21 20.78 -5.31
CA THR A 124 13.81 20.79 -3.91
C THR A 124 12.77 21.87 -3.65
N THR A 125 11.79 21.57 -2.81
CA THR A 125 10.67 22.48 -2.49
C THR A 125 10.43 22.50 -0.98
N GLY A 126 9.54 23.35 -0.48
CA GLY A 126 9.23 23.42 0.96
C GLY A 126 8.71 22.11 1.59
N ILE A 127 8.28 21.14 0.77
CA ILE A 127 7.88 19.79 1.23
C ILE A 127 8.84 18.70 0.74
N ALA A 128 9.64 18.97 -0.28
CA ALA A 128 10.60 18.06 -0.89
C ALA A 128 12.01 18.53 -0.54
N ASN A 129 12.40 18.36 0.73
CA ASN A 129 13.66 18.85 1.28
C ASN A 129 14.17 17.95 2.42
N PHE A 130 15.31 18.33 2.99
CA PHE A 130 15.99 17.62 4.07
C PHE A 130 15.87 18.32 5.45
N GLU A 131 15.02 19.35 5.58
CA GLU A 131 14.93 20.18 6.80
C GLU A 131 14.34 19.40 7.99
N SER A 132 13.27 18.65 7.72
CA SER A 132 12.58 17.82 8.72
C SER A 132 12.83 16.34 8.46
N PHE A 133 12.78 15.54 9.54
CA PHE A 133 12.91 14.08 9.44
C PHE A 133 11.84 13.48 8.51
N GLY A 134 10.58 13.94 8.62
CA GLY A 134 9.48 13.47 7.79
C GLY A 134 9.67 13.78 6.30
N ASN A 135 10.06 15.02 5.97
CA ASN A 135 10.34 15.40 4.58
C ASN A 135 11.52 14.60 4.01
N THR A 136 12.55 14.38 4.83
CA THR A 136 13.72 13.58 4.43
C THR A 136 13.33 12.13 4.12
N VAL A 137 12.53 11.50 4.99
CA VAL A 137 12.04 10.14 4.75
C VAL A 137 11.21 10.08 3.46
N LEU A 138 10.34 11.07 3.22
CA LEU A 138 9.55 11.15 1.98
C LEU A 138 10.44 11.33 0.75
N MET A 139 11.47 12.16 0.84
CA MET A 139 12.47 12.35 -0.22
C MET A 139 13.22 11.07 -0.52
N LEU A 140 13.65 10.34 0.51
CA LEU A 140 14.29 9.04 0.33
C LEU A 140 13.33 8.06 -0.34
N ILE A 141 12.08 7.93 0.12
CA ILE A 141 11.06 7.07 -0.53
C ILE A 141 10.89 7.44 -2.02
N ARG A 142 10.82 8.74 -2.35
CA ARG A 142 10.77 9.18 -3.75
C ARG A 142 12.00 8.74 -4.54
N MET A 143 13.20 8.89 -3.98
CA MET A 143 14.44 8.49 -4.68
C MET A 143 14.56 6.96 -4.82
N THR A 144 13.89 6.17 -3.99
CA THR A 144 13.92 4.69 -4.06
C THR A 144 13.20 4.14 -5.28
N THR A 145 12.27 4.90 -5.87
CA THR A 145 11.64 4.57 -7.16
C THR A 145 12.52 4.94 -8.36
N GLY A 146 13.69 5.54 -8.12
CA GLY A 146 14.62 6.01 -9.15
C GLY A 146 14.30 7.41 -9.69
N GLU A 147 13.33 8.11 -9.12
CA GLU A 147 12.91 9.41 -9.62
C GLU A 147 13.79 10.56 -9.11
N ASN A 148 14.38 11.30 -10.05
CA ASN A 148 14.96 12.65 -9.83
C ASN A 148 16.03 12.74 -8.72
N TRP A 149 16.66 11.62 -8.37
CA TRP A 149 17.64 11.54 -7.27
C TRP A 149 18.95 12.26 -7.61
N ASP A 150 19.33 12.25 -8.89
CA ASP A 150 20.52 12.89 -9.44
C ASP A 150 20.40 14.41 -9.41
N ASN A 151 19.25 14.96 -9.79
CA ASN A 151 19.01 16.40 -9.71
C ASN A 151 18.97 16.89 -8.26
N VAL A 152 18.34 16.12 -7.35
CA VAL A 152 18.37 16.44 -5.91
C VAL A 152 19.79 16.37 -5.38
N MET A 153 20.58 15.37 -5.78
CA MET A 153 21.99 15.28 -5.42
C MET A 153 22.76 16.54 -5.88
N HIS A 154 22.55 17.01 -7.11
CA HIS A 154 23.18 18.22 -7.63
C HIS A 154 22.76 19.50 -6.89
N ASP A 155 21.49 19.61 -6.50
CA ASP A 155 21.03 20.72 -5.65
C ASP A 155 21.80 20.77 -4.32
N MET A 156 22.13 19.61 -3.75
CA MET A 156 22.91 19.51 -2.50
C MET A 156 24.42 19.76 -2.68
N MET A 157 24.90 19.98 -3.91
CA MET A 157 26.28 20.36 -4.22
C MET A 157 26.47 21.87 -4.31
N VAL A 158 25.46 22.68 -3.97
CA VAL A 158 25.54 24.13 -4.13
C VAL A 158 26.72 24.72 -3.34
N GLU A 159 27.55 25.48 -4.04
CA GLU A 159 28.75 26.15 -3.53
C GLU A 159 28.70 27.66 -3.86
N PRO A 160 29.53 28.50 -3.20
CA PRO A 160 29.58 29.93 -3.50
C PRO A 160 29.92 30.19 -4.98
N PRO A 161 29.33 31.20 -5.65
CA PRO A 161 28.53 32.31 -5.11
C PRO A 161 27.02 32.04 -4.98
N ASN A 162 26.55 30.83 -5.28
CA ASN A 162 25.10 30.51 -5.31
C ASN A 162 24.53 30.15 -3.93
N CYS A 163 25.36 30.17 -2.89
CA CYS A 163 25.00 30.04 -1.49
C CYS A 163 25.84 31.02 -0.63
N THR A 164 25.39 31.23 0.60
CA THR A 164 26.00 32.06 1.64
C THR A 164 26.73 31.18 2.67
N PRO A 165 28.08 31.14 2.64
CA PRO A 165 28.83 30.38 3.62
C PRO A 165 28.85 31.12 4.96
N SER A 166 28.69 30.37 6.06
CA SER A 166 28.93 30.92 7.40
C SER A 166 30.35 30.59 7.88
N ARG A 167 30.93 31.53 8.64
CA ARG A 167 32.27 31.38 9.24
C ARG A 167 32.24 30.80 10.65
N THR A 168 31.07 30.79 11.30
CA THR A 168 30.91 30.44 12.73
C THR A 168 30.46 28.99 12.93
N SER A 169 29.50 28.54 12.13
CA SER A 169 28.95 27.19 12.19
C SER A 169 28.39 26.78 10.83
N TYR A 170 28.46 25.48 10.53
CA TYR A 170 27.82 24.94 9.33
C TYR A 170 26.29 25.07 9.36
N LEU A 171 25.69 25.18 10.55
CA LEU A 171 24.25 25.38 10.74
C LEU A 171 23.77 26.79 10.34
N ASP A 172 24.69 27.76 10.29
CA ASP A 172 24.36 29.17 10.03
C ASP A 172 24.52 29.54 8.54
N GLY A 173 24.97 28.61 7.69
CA GLY A 173 25.13 28.81 6.24
C GLY A 173 24.17 27.92 5.45
N ASP A 174 23.89 28.29 4.20
CA ASP A 174 22.98 27.55 3.30
C ASP A 174 23.72 26.81 2.17
N CYS A 175 25.04 26.65 2.30
CA CYS A 175 25.84 25.90 1.34
C CYS A 175 25.68 24.39 1.51
N GLY A 176 25.78 23.68 0.38
CA GLY A 176 25.85 22.24 0.35
C GLY A 176 27.28 21.73 0.51
N SER A 177 27.48 20.47 0.16
CA SER A 177 28.80 19.86 0.14
C SER A 177 28.91 18.86 -1.00
N ARG A 178 29.68 19.22 -2.02
CA ARG A 178 29.89 18.40 -3.21
C ARG A 178 30.40 16.97 -2.91
N PRO A 179 31.46 16.75 -2.11
CA PRO A 179 31.94 15.39 -1.84
C PRO A 179 30.94 14.56 -1.04
N TRP A 180 30.30 15.17 -0.03
CA TRP A 180 29.31 14.47 0.80
C TRP A 180 28.04 14.13 0.01
N ALA A 181 27.62 15.00 -0.92
CA ALA A 181 26.47 14.74 -1.78
C ALA A 181 26.73 13.52 -2.67
N TYR A 182 27.88 13.43 -3.35
CA TYR A 182 28.19 12.23 -4.12
C TYR A 182 28.21 10.98 -3.24
N ILE A 183 28.92 11.00 -2.11
CA ILE A 183 29.04 9.82 -1.25
C ILE A 183 27.68 9.36 -0.75
N MET A 184 26.87 10.25 -0.19
CA MET A 184 25.59 9.90 0.43
C MET A 184 24.56 9.43 -0.60
N PHE A 185 24.39 10.14 -1.71
CA PHE A 185 23.36 9.82 -2.69
C PHE A 185 23.71 8.59 -3.54
N LEU A 186 24.98 8.44 -3.97
CA LEU A 186 25.38 7.24 -4.72
C LEU A 186 25.37 6.00 -3.83
N SER A 187 25.86 6.09 -2.59
CA SER A 187 25.82 4.94 -1.66
C SER A 187 24.38 4.54 -1.34
N PHE A 188 23.50 5.52 -1.08
CA PHE A 188 22.07 5.26 -0.90
C PHE A 188 21.46 4.57 -2.11
N TYR A 189 21.72 5.07 -3.33
CA TYR A 189 21.14 4.53 -4.55
C TYR A 189 21.58 3.08 -4.81
N ILE A 190 22.87 2.79 -4.60
CA ILE A 190 23.41 1.43 -4.72
C ILE A 190 22.74 0.50 -3.70
N VAL A 191 22.72 0.88 -2.42
CA VAL A 191 22.11 0.07 -1.36
C VAL A 191 20.62 -0.16 -1.63
N CYS A 192 19.89 0.89 -2.02
CA CYS A 192 18.47 0.82 -2.35
C CYS A 192 18.21 -0.14 -3.51
N THR A 193 18.98 -0.03 -4.60
CA THR A 193 18.81 -0.89 -5.78
C THR A 193 19.00 -2.37 -5.42
N TYR A 194 20.01 -2.70 -4.61
CA TYR A 194 20.22 -4.07 -4.14
C TYR A 194 19.07 -4.56 -3.25
N ILE A 195 18.56 -3.73 -2.35
CA ILE A 195 17.43 -4.11 -1.48
C ILE A 195 16.16 -4.32 -2.31
N VAL A 196 15.84 -3.43 -3.25
CA VAL A 196 14.67 -3.55 -4.14
C VAL A 196 14.79 -4.79 -5.02
N LEU A 197 15.97 -5.07 -5.56
CA LEU A 197 16.23 -6.29 -6.33
C LEU A 197 16.03 -7.55 -5.49
N ASN A 198 16.54 -7.57 -4.25
CA ASN A 198 16.33 -8.68 -3.32
C ASN A 198 14.86 -8.84 -2.94
N MET A 199 14.12 -7.74 -2.76
CA MET A 199 12.67 -7.77 -2.55
C MET A 199 11.94 -8.36 -3.76
N PHE A 200 12.29 -7.96 -4.98
CA PHE A 200 11.71 -8.48 -6.21
C PHE A 200 11.93 -9.99 -6.35
N ILE A 201 13.16 -10.46 -6.11
CA ILE A 201 13.48 -11.89 -6.10
C ILE A 201 12.63 -12.64 -5.06
N ALA A 202 12.50 -12.10 -3.85
CA ALA A 202 11.70 -12.73 -2.80
C ALA A 202 10.22 -12.84 -3.18
N VAL A 203 9.65 -11.81 -3.80
CA VAL A 203 8.27 -11.83 -4.31
C VAL A 203 8.10 -12.88 -5.40
N ILE A 204 9.03 -12.92 -6.35
CA ILE A 204 9.01 -13.91 -7.42
C ILE A 204 9.08 -15.33 -6.86
N ILE A 205 10.00 -15.61 -5.93
CA ILE A 205 10.14 -16.92 -5.31
C ILE A 205 8.86 -17.28 -4.53
N SER A 206 8.28 -16.32 -3.80
CA SER A 206 7.02 -16.55 -3.07
C SER A 206 5.87 -16.89 -4.03
N ASN A 207 5.76 -16.16 -5.15
CA ASN A 207 4.77 -16.42 -6.18
C ASN A 207 4.98 -17.77 -6.88
N PHE A 208 6.22 -18.10 -7.24
CA PHE A 208 6.55 -19.41 -7.80
C PHE A 208 6.29 -20.53 -6.80
N SER A 209 6.66 -20.38 -5.53
CA SER A 209 6.35 -21.36 -4.49
C SER A 209 4.84 -21.55 -4.32
N PHE A 210 4.05 -20.49 -4.43
CA PHE A 210 2.59 -20.57 -4.38
C PHE A 210 2.03 -21.30 -5.61
N ALA A 211 2.50 -20.95 -6.82
CA ALA A 211 2.09 -21.61 -8.06
C ALA A 211 2.51 -23.09 -8.08
N TYR A 212 3.74 -23.41 -7.68
CA TYR A 212 4.21 -24.78 -7.55
C TYR A 212 3.50 -25.53 -6.43
N GLN A 213 3.15 -24.93 -5.29
CA GLN A 213 2.30 -25.62 -4.31
C GLN A 213 0.89 -25.90 -4.86
N GLN A 214 0.37 -25.03 -5.72
CA GLN A 214 -0.88 -25.25 -6.44
C GLN A 214 -0.74 -26.38 -7.50
N ASP A 215 0.40 -26.48 -8.20
CA ASP A 215 0.64 -27.45 -9.29
C ASP A 215 1.24 -28.80 -8.82
N SER A 216 2.07 -28.82 -7.78
CA SER A 216 2.64 -30.03 -7.16
C SER A 216 1.63 -30.74 -6.26
N LEU A 217 0.55 -30.04 -5.90
CA LEU A 217 -0.73 -30.62 -5.50
C LEU A 217 -1.72 -30.55 -6.68
N THR A 218 -1.32 -31.09 -7.83
CA THR A 218 -2.25 -31.77 -8.74
C THR A 218 -2.84 -32.99 -8.01
N THR A 219 -3.56 -32.74 -6.91
CA THR A 219 -4.71 -33.56 -6.58
C THR A 219 -5.55 -33.57 -7.86
N LEU A 220 -5.87 -34.73 -8.42
CA LEU A 220 -6.81 -34.92 -9.54
C LEU A 220 -8.19 -34.25 -9.33
N ILE A 221 -8.39 -33.59 -8.19
CA ILE A 221 -9.61 -32.99 -7.71
C ILE A 221 -9.54 -31.49 -7.97
N THR A 222 -10.28 -31.04 -8.97
CA THR A 222 -10.46 -29.62 -9.29
C THR A 222 -11.32 -28.91 -8.24
N ARG A 223 -11.37 -27.57 -8.27
CA ARG A 223 -12.35 -26.79 -7.48
C ARG A 223 -13.78 -27.21 -7.80
N GLU A 224 -14.05 -27.60 -9.05
CA GLU A 224 -15.35 -28.08 -9.48
C GLU A 224 -15.67 -29.44 -8.83
N ASP A 225 -14.71 -30.35 -8.77
CA ASP A 225 -14.86 -31.63 -8.08
C ASP A 225 -15.10 -31.46 -6.57
N LEU A 226 -14.39 -30.55 -5.91
CA LEU A 226 -14.63 -30.20 -4.51
C LEU A 226 -16.01 -29.58 -4.29
N ARG A 227 -16.51 -28.79 -5.24
CA ARG A 227 -17.84 -28.18 -5.19
C ARG A 227 -18.91 -29.24 -5.36
N ASN A 228 -18.74 -30.14 -6.33
CA ASN A 228 -19.60 -31.30 -6.55
C ASN A 228 -19.61 -32.24 -5.35
N PHE A 229 -18.44 -32.51 -4.78
CA PHE A 229 -18.32 -33.28 -3.54
C PHE A 229 -19.08 -32.62 -2.40
N LYS A 230 -18.88 -31.31 -2.14
CA LYS A 230 -19.61 -30.59 -1.08
C LYS A 230 -21.12 -30.61 -1.29
N THR A 231 -21.59 -30.40 -2.52
CA THR A 231 -23.04 -30.45 -2.81
C THR A 231 -23.62 -31.85 -2.62
N THR A 232 -22.83 -32.90 -2.91
CA THR A 232 -23.24 -34.29 -2.70
C THR A 232 -23.22 -34.64 -1.22
N TRP A 233 -22.14 -34.30 -0.52
CA TRP A 233 -21.98 -34.50 0.91
C TRP A 233 -23.06 -33.79 1.73
N ALA A 234 -23.44 -32.57 1.35
CA ALA A 234 -24.51 -31.82 2.01
C ALA A 234 -25.90 -32.51 1.93
N LYS A 235 -26.10 -33.47 1.01
CA LYS A 235 -27.30 -34.31 0.98
C LYS A 235 -27.28 -35.40 2.05
N PHE A 236 -26.10 -35.91 2.39
CA PHE A 236 -25.90 -37.01 3.34
C PHE A 236 -25.67 -36.51 4.77
N ASP A 237 -25.04 -35.36 4.95
CA ASP A 237 -24.90 -34.68 6.23
C ASP A 237 -25.50 -33.26 6.16
N PRO A 238 -26.77 -33.08 6.55
CA PRO A 238 -27.47 -31.80 6.43
C PRO A 238 -27.07 -30.79 7.53
N ARG A 239 -26.29 -31.18 8.54
CA ARG A 239 -25.89 -30.30 9.65
C ARG A 239 -24.80 -29.32 9.20
#